data_AF-A0A3M1J3N3-F1
#
_entry.id   AF-A0A3M1J3N3-F1
#
_cell.length_a   1.000
_cell.length_b   1.000
_cell.length_c   1.000
_cell.angle_alpha   90.00
_cell.angle_beta   90.00
_cell.angle_gamma   90.00
#
_symmetry.space_group_name_H-M   'P 1'
#
loop_
_entity.id
_entity.type
_entity.pdbx_description
1 polymer ?
#
loop_
_entity_poly.entity_id
_entity_poly.type
_entity_poly.pdbx_seq_one_letter_code
_entity_poly.pdbx_strand_id
1 'polypeptide(L)'
;LRKRENFRRAFDNFDPQKIATYDDDKLAQLLANPGIVRNRRKVTASVQNARAFLAVQQEFGTFDVYIWQFVGGRPRQNRWQSLADIPAHTAESTAMSKDLRRRGFNFVGPTICYAFMQATGMVNDHVVDCFRHAEVAQN
;
A
#
# COMPACT_ATOMS: atom_id res chain seq x y z
N LEU A 1 7.45 -7.39 -9.07
CA LEU A 1 8.45 -7.47 -7.98
C LEU A 1 9.91 -7.26 -8.41
N ARG A 2 10.33 -7.54 -9.66
CA ARG A 2 11.74 -7.49 -10.12
C ARG A 2 12.53 -6.21 -9.81
N LYS A 3 11.86 -5.06 -9.64
CA LYS A 3 12.50 -3.76 -9.32
C LYS A 3 12.55 -3.43 -7.82
N ARG A 4 12.06 -4.30 -6.92
CA ARG A 4 11.88 -3.98 -5.49
C ARG A 4 13.15 -3.49 -4.80
N GLU A 5 14.27 -4.19 -4.99
CA GLU A 5 15.55 -3.79 -4.37
C GLU A 5 16.10 -2.47 -4.93
N ASN A 6 15.80 -2.16 -6.21
CA ASN A 6 16.14 -0.85 -6.77
C ASN A 6 15.31 0.26 -6.14
N PHE A 7 14.01 0.03 -5.93
CA PHE A 7 13.15 0.97 -5.23
C PHE A 7 13.62 1.17 -3.78
N ARG A 8 13.92 0.10 -3.03
CA ARG A 8 14.45 0.22 -1.66
C ARG A 8 15.69 1.11 -1.63
N ARG A 9 16.70 0.84 -2.47
CA ARG A 9 17.91 1.67 -2.53
C ARG A 9 17.64 3.10 -2.97
N ALA A 10 16.80 3.30 -3.98
CA ALA A 10 16.51 4.63 -4.52
C ALA A 10 15.75 5.53 -3.52
N PHE A 11 14.86 4.93 -2.73
CA PHE A 11 13.98 5.60 -1.78
C PHE A 11 14.42 5.39 -0.32
N ASP A 12 15.73 5.32 -0.04
CA ASP A 12 16.29 5.24 1.32
C ASP A 12 15.64 4.16 2.21
N ASN A 13 15.47 2.96 1.66
CA ASN A 13 14.80 1.80 2.29
C ASN A 13 13.35 2.06 2.72
N PHE A 14 12.67 3.00 2.06
CA PHE A 14 11.33 3.47 2.39
C PHE A 14 11.22 4.18 3.75
N ASP A 15 12.31 4.79 4.22
CA ASP A 15 12.29 5.67 5.40
C ASP A 15 11.41 6.90 5.14
N PRO A 16 10.23 7.04 5.81
CA PRO A 16 9.31 8.12 5.54
C PRO A 16 9.87 9.49 5.96
N GLN A 17 10.76 9.55 6.97
CA GLN A 17 11.36 10.81 7.40
C GLN A 17 12.28 11.38 6.31
N LYS A 18 13.10 10.52 5.69
CA LYS A 18 13.99 10.92 4.59
C LYS A 18 13.22 11.26 3.32
N ILE A 19 12.23 10.43 2.94
CA ILE A 19 11.48 10.66 1.71
C ILE A 19 10.66 11.96 1.80
N ALA A 20 10.13 12.31 2.97
CA ALA A 20 9.35 13.53 3.17
C ALA A 20 10.16 14.82 2.90
N THR A 21 11.49 14.76 2.99
CA THR A 21 12.40 15.90 2.80
C THR A 21 13.04 15.94 1.41
N TYR A 22 12.68 15.04 0.49
CA TYR A 22 13.22 15.08 -0.88
C TYR A 22 12.86 16.40 -1.58
N ASP A 23 13.87 16.99 -2.21
CA ASP A 23 13.81 18.20 -3.01
C ASP A 23 13.80 17.90 -4.52
N ASP A 24 13.73 18.95 -5.34
CA ASP A 24 13.66 18.83 -6.79
C ASP A 24 14.89 18.12 -7.39
N ASP A 25 16.07 18.30 -6.80
CA ASP A 25 17.31 17.64 -7.23
C ASP A 25 17.23 16.13 -7.00
N LYS A 26 16.79 15.70 -5.81
CA LYS A 26 16.55 14.29 -5.53
C LYS A 26 15.48 13.70 -6.46
N LEU A 27 14.40 14.43 -6.74
CA LEU A 27 13.37 13.97 -7.68
C LEU A 27 13.92 13.84 -9.11
N ALA A 28 14.79 14.76 -9.55
CA ALA A 28 15.45 14.68 -10.85
C ALA A 28 16.37 13.45 -10.95
N GLN A 29 17.16 13.17 -9.91
CA GLN A 29 18.00 11.96 -9.83
C GLN A 29 17.16 10.68 -9.92
N LEU A 30 16.04 10.61 -9.19
CA LEU A 30 15.11 9.48 -9.25
C LEU A 30 14.53 9.29 -10.66
N LEU A 31 14.18 10.39 -11.33
CA LEU A 31 13.65 10.34 -12.70
C LEU A 31 14.69 9.91 -13.74
N ALA A 32 15.99 10.11 -13.48
CA ALA A 32 17.06 9.61 -14.30
C ALA A 32 17.36 8.11 -14.08
N ASN A 33 16.96 7.54 -12.94
CA ASN A 33 17.31 6.17 -12.55
C ASN A 33 16.53 5.10 -13.34
N PRO A 34 17.18 4.29 -14.20
CA PRO A 34 16.50 3.25 -14.99
C PRO A 34 16.05 2.04 -14.14
N GLY A 35 16.60 1.90 -12.93
CA GLY A 35 16.29 0.85 -11.98
C GLY A 35 14.87 0.95 -11.40
N ILE A 36 14.22 2.11 -11.49
CA ILE A 36 12.85 2.34 -11.04
C ILE A 36 11.89 2.64 -12.20
N VAL A 37 10.63 2.97 -11.91
CA VAL A 37 9.66 3.44 -12.91
C VAL A 37 9.76 4.97 -12.98
N ARG A 38 10.29 5.48 -14.09
CA ARG A 38 10.56 6.91 -14.32
C ARG A 38 9.30 7.68 -14.69
N ASN A 39 8.38 7.81 -13.74
CA ASN A 39 7.14 8.58 -13.90
C ASN A 39 7.12 9.72 -12.89
N ARG A 40 7.14 10.97 -13.38
CA ARG A 40 7.19 12.18 -12.55
C ARG A 40 6.09 12.21 -11.49
N ARG A 41 4.83 11.91 -11.87
CA ARG A 41 3.71 11.91 -10.93
C ARG A 41 3.89 10.88 -9.81
N LYS A 42 4.37 9.67 -10.10
CA LYS A 42 4.62 8.63 -9.08
C LYS A 42 5.77 8.98 -8.15
N VAL A 43 6.85 9.56 -8.69
CA VAL A 43 8.02 9.99 -7.90
C VAL A 43 7.65 11.17 -7.00
N THR A 44 6.92 12.17 -7.49
CA THR A 44 6.43 13.27 -6.64
C THR A 44 5.43 12.76 -5.58
N ALA A 45 4.57 11.80 -5.93
CA ALA A 45 3.60 11.24 -4.99
C ALA A 45 4.26 10.51 -3.82
N SER A 46 5.48 9.94 -3.95
CA SER A 46 6.13 9.29 -2.81
C SER A 46 6.46 10.27 -1.68
N VAL A 47 6.85 11.50 -2.02
CA VAL A 47 7.12 12.57 -1.03
C VAL A 47 5.84 12.97 -0.30
N GLN A 48 4.75 13.17 -1.06
CA GLN A 48 3.45 13.49 -0.50
C GLN A 48 2.92 12.36 0.40
N ASN A 49 3.05 11.11 -0.04
CA ASN A 49 2.65 9.94 0.73
C ASN A 49 3.47 9.77 2.00
N ALA A 50 4.79 10.05 1.96
CA ALA A 50 5.63 10.00 3.16
C ALA A 50 5.21 11.06 4.19
N ARG A 51 4.91 12.29 3.75
CA ARG A 51 4.37 13.34 4.63
C ARG A 51 3.02 12.95 5.23
N ALA A 52 2.11 12.43 4.41
CA ALA A 52 0.80 11.96 4.86
C ALA A 52 0.91 10.77 5.84
N PHE A 53 1.85 9.85 5.61
CA PHE A 53 2.15 8.74 6.51
C PHE A 53 2.60 9.23 7.89
N LEU A 54 3.54 10.17 7.95
CA LEU A 54 4.01 10.76 9.21
C LEU A 54 2.87 11.49 9.95
N ALA A 55 2.02 12.23 9.23
CA ALA A 55 0.85 12.88 9.83
C ALA A 55 -0.15 11.86 10.41
N VAL A 56 -0.39 10.74 9.72
CA VAL A 56 -1.20 9.64 10.25
C VAL A 56 -0.58 9.04 11.52
N GLN A 57 0.74 8.83 11.55
CA GLN A 57 1.40 8.35 12.77
C GLN A 57 1.24 9.34 13.93
N GLN A 58 1.27 10.65 13.70
CA GLN A 58 1.01 11.64 14.74
C GLN A 58 -0.43 11.57 15.27
N GLU A 59 -1.42 11.33 14.41
CA GLU A 59 -2.84 11.29 14.79
C GLU A 59 -3.25 9.95 15.44
N PHE A 60 -2.73 8.82 14.95
CA PHE A 60 -3.16 7.47 15.36
C PHE A 60 -2.10 6.70 16.15
N GLY A 61 -0.95 7.31 16.42
CA GLY A 61 0.21 6.67 17.03
C GLY A 61 1.04 5.86 16.02
N THR A 62 0.42 4.91 15.31
CA THR A 62 1.10 4.14 14.25
C THR A 62 0.23 4.03 13.00
N PHE A 63 0.90 3.85 11.85
CA PHE A 63 0.18 3.59 10.60
C PHE A 63 -0.52 2.23 10.61
N ASP A 64 -0.01 1.25 11.37
CA ASP A 64 -0.60 -0.07 11.52
C ASP A 64 -1.98 0.01 12.19
N VAL A 65 -2.07 0.68 13.35
CA VAL A 65 -3.34 0.93 14.05
C VAL A 65 -4.35 1.62 13.13
N TYR A 66 -3.89 2.63 12.39
CA TYR A 66 -4.73 3.33 11.43
C TYR A 66 -5.22 2.42 10.30
N ILE A 67 -4.32 1.69 9.63
CA ILE A 67 -4.69 0.98 8.39
C ILE A 67 -5.53 -0.27 8.67
N TRP A 68 -5.32 -0.95 9.80
CA TRP A 68 -6.09 -2.14 10.16
C TRP A 68 -7.53 -1.84 10.59
N GLN A 69 -7.88 -0.59 10.88
CA GLN A 69 -9.25 -0.21 11.24
C GLN A 69 -10.26 -0.54 10.14
N PHE A 70 -9.83 -0.53 8.86
CA PHE A 70 -10.69 -0.80 7.71
C PHE A 70 -11.17 -2.26 7.61
N VAL A 71 -10.58 -3.16 8.40
CA VAL A 71 -11.03 -4.56 8.55
C VAL A 71 -11.35 -4.91 10.00
N GLY A 72 -11.54 -3.90 10.86
CA GLY A 72 -11.84 -4.12 12.29
C GLY A 72 -10.70 -4.78 13.06
N GLY A 73 -9.45 -4.60 12.63
CA GLY A 73 -8.26 -5.11 13.34
C GLY A 73 -7.97 -6.61 13.15
N ARG A 74 -8.73 -7.32 12.31
CA ARG A 74 -8.52 -8.76 12.06
C ARG A 74 -8.59 -9.08 10.57
N PRO A 75 -7.80 -10.04 10.06
CA PRO A 75 -7.92 -10.50 8.68
C PRO A 75 -9.34 -10.97 8.35
N ARG A 76 -9.84 -10.63 7.16
CA ARG A 76 -11.08 -11.21 6.64
C ARG A 76 -10.77 -12.49 5.87
N GLN A 77 -11.28 -13.61 6.37
CA GLN A 77 -11.16 -14.91 5.71
C GLN A 77 -12.24 -15.06 4.62
N ASN A 78 -11.88 -14.86 3.36
CA ASN A 78 -12.78 -15.11 2.24
C ASN A 78 -12.74 -16.59 1.82
N ARG A 79 -13.71 -17.01 0.99
CA ARG A 79 -13.86 -18.40 0.52
C ARG A 79 -14.16 -18.45 -0.98
N TRP A 80 -13.39 -17.71 -1.77
CA TRP A 80 -13.51 -17.68 -3.23
C TRP A 80 -13.21 -19.06 -3.82
N GLN A 81 -14.02 -19.52 -4.78
CA GLN A 81 -13.84 -20.82 -5.42
C GLN A 81 -12.83 -20.75 -6.55
N SER A 82 -12.78 -19.62 -7.24
CA SER A 82 -11.88 -19.36 -8.36
C SER A 82 -11.35 -17.93 -8.33
N LEU A 83 -10.27 -17.68 -9.09
CA LEU A 83 -9.71 -16.33 -9.23
C LEU A 83 -10.70 -15.34 -9.87
N ALA A 84 -11.66 -15.83 -10.67
CA ALA A 84 -12.67 -14.99 -11.30
C ALA A 84 -13.71 -14.46 -10.29
N ASP A 85 -13.86 -15.12 -9.15
CA ASP A 85 -14.78 -14.70 -8.09
C ASP A 85 -14.19 -13.58 -7.22
N ILE A 86 -12.87 -13.36 -7.28
CA ILE A 86 -12.18 -12.33 -6.51
C ILE A 86 -12.50 -10.95 -7.13
N PRO A 87 -13.11 -10.01 -6.38
CA PRO A 87 -13.49 -8.73 -6.93
C PRO A 87 -12.27 -7.84 -7.19
N ALA A 88 -12.40 -6.85 -8.08
CA ALA A 88 -11.32 -5.87 -8.31
C ALA A 88 -11.15 -4.86 -7.17
N HIS A 89 -12.18 -4.67 -6.33
CA HIS A 89 -12.20 -3.82 -5.15
C HIS A 89 -13.40 -4.19 -4.26
N THR A 90 -13.40 -3.74 -3.00
CA THR A 90 -14.52 -3.97 -2.06
C THR A 90 -15.01 -2.65 -1.48
N ALA A 91 -16.07 -2.71 -0.66
CA ALA A 91 -16.54 -1.58 0.12
C ALA A 91 -15.45 -1.04 1.06
N GLU A 92 -14.71 -1.94 1.72
CA GLU A 92 -13.62 -1.58 2.64
C GLU A 92 -12.45 -0.92 1.90
N SER A 93 -12.06 -1.46 0.74
CA SER A 93 -10.97 -0.85 -0.04
C SER A 93 -11.37 0.51 -0.65
N THR A 94 -12.67 0.70 -0.93
CA THR A 94 -13.23 1.99 -1.34
C THR A 94 -13.22 2.99 -0.19
N ALA A 95 -13.61 2.56 1.01
CA ALA A 95 -13.55 3.39 2.22
C ALA A 95 -12.11 3.80 2.55
N MET A 96 -11.17 2.84 2.52
CA MET A 96 -9.74 3.08 2.70
C MET A 96 -9.20 4.07 1.67
N SER A 97 -9.53 3.88 0.39
CA SER A 97 -9.12 4.79 -0.69
C SER A 97 -9.61 6.22 -0.45
N LYS A 98 -10.87 6.39 -0.04
CA LYS A 98 -11.46 7.69 0.23
C LYS A 98 -10.76 8.39 1.39
N ASP A 99 -10.51 7.68 2.47
CA ASP A 99 -9.88 8.24 3.67
C ASP A 99 -8.39 8.58 3.43
N LEU A 100 -7.63 7.67 2.82
CA LEU A 100 -6.24 7.93 2.43
C LEU A 100 -6.13 9.17 1.52
N ARG A 101 -7.01 9.31 0.52
CA ARG A 101 -7.04 10.51 -0.34
C ARG A 101 -7.33 11.77 0.45
N ARG A 102 -8.31 11.74 1.35
CA ARG A 102 -8.64 12.86 2.24
C ARG A 102 -7.43 13.27 3.09
N ARG A 103 -6.58 12.31 3.48
CA ARG A 103 -5.35 12.51 4.26
C ARG A 103 -4.13 12.92 3.42
N GLY A 104 -4.30 13.12 2.12
CA GLY A 104 -3.24 13.62 1.23
C GLY A 104 -2.41 12.53 0.56
N PHE A 105 -2.77 11.25 0.69
CA PHE A 105 -2.14 10.19 -0.09
C PHE A 105 -2.57 10.25 -1.56
N ASN A 106 -1.63 9.93 -2.45
CA ASN A 106 -1.79 9.84 -3.89
C ASN A 106 -1.48 8.44 -4.41
N PHE A 107 -2.06 8.11 -5.57
CA PHE A 107 -2.02 6.75 -6.16
C PHE A 107 -2.59 5.66 -5.25
N VAL A 108 -3.65 5.99 -4.50
CA VAL A 108 -4.36 5.09 -3.56
C VAL A 108 -5.81 4.89 -4.02
N GLY A 109 -6.04 4.41 -5.24
CA GLY A 109 -7.39 4.07 -5.72
C GLY A 109 -7.97 2.80 -5.06
N PRO A 110 -9.29 2.53 -5.14
CA PRO A 110 -9.90 1.37 -4.49
C PRO A 110 -9.28 0.03 -4.88
N THR A 111 -8.92 -0.15 -6.16
CA THR A 111 -8.20 -1.35 -6.64
C THR A 111 -6.79 -1.45 -6.07
N ILE A 112 -6.08 -0.34 -5.94
CA ILE A 112 -4.73 -0.33 -5.33
C ILE A 112 -4.84 -0.65 -3.84
N CYS A 113 -5.84 -0.09 -3.15
CA CYS A 113 -6.09 -0.38 -1.75
C CYS A 113 -6.48 -1.86 -1.55
N TYR A 114 -7.27 -2.44 -2.44
CA TYR A 114 -7.63 -3.86 -2.32
C TYR A 114 -6.42 -4.77 -2.55
N ALA A 115 -5.61 -4.48 -3.58
CA ALA A 115 -4.36 -5.18 -3.80
C ALA A 115 -3.38 -5.03 -2.61
N PHE A 116 -3.37 -3.87 -1.95
CA PHE A 116 -2.63 -3.65 -0.71
C PHE A 116 -3.18 -4.53 0.43
N MET A 117 -4.49 -4.54 0.66
CA MET A 117 -5.14 -5.39 1.67
C MET A 117 -4.83 -6.87 1.48
N GLN A 118 -4.84 -7.36 0.23
CA GLN A 118 -4.45 -8.72 -0.11
C GLN A 118 -2.97 -8.98 0.20
N ALA A 119 -2.08 -8.07 -0.21
CA ALA A 119 -0.64 -8.24 -0.04
C ALA A 119 -0.17 -8.16 1.43
N THR A 120 -0.89 -7.42 2.28
CA THR A 120 -0.59 -7.29 3.72
C THR A 120 -1.34 -8.27 4.60
N GLY A 121 -2.21 -9.11 4.03
CA GLY A 121 -2.97 -10.11 4.78
C GLY A 121 -4.17 -9.54 5.54
N MET A 122 -4.61 -8.32 5.24
CA MET A 122 -5.87 -7.78 5.77
C MET A 122 -7.08 -8.56 5.23
N VAL A 123 -6.95 -9.16 4.04
CA VAL A 123 -7.89 -10.14 3.51
C VAL A 123 -7.12 -11.38 3.07
N ASN A 124 -7.65 -12.56 3.37
CA ASN A 124 -7.17 -13.81 2.81
C ASN A 124 -8.03 -14.16 1.59
N ASP A 125 -7.49 -13.83 0.42
CA ASP A 125 -8.11 -14.08 -0.88
C ASP A 125 -7.49 -15.28 -1.62
N HIS A 126 -6.71 -16.12 -0.93
CA HIS A 126 -6.40 -17.43 -1.49
C HIS A 126 -7.73 -18.14 -1.80
N VAL A 127 -7.83 -18.72 -3.00
CA VAL A 127 -8.98 -19.57 -3.35
C VAL A 127 -8.98 -20.81 -2.45
N VAL A 128 -10.15 -21.40 -2.21
CA VAL A 128 -10.32 -22.46 -1.20
C VAL A 128 -9.49 -23.72 -1.45
N ASP A 129 -9.09 -23.98 -2.68
CA ASP A 129 -8.24 -25.11 -3.08
C ASP A 129 -6.73 -24.79 -3.01
N CYS A 130 -6.36 -23.54 -2.77
CA CYS A 130 -4.97 -23.16 -2.55
C CYS A 130 -4.47 -23.71 -1.22
N PHE A 131 -3.35 -24.43 -1.23
CA PHE A 131 -2.73 -25.00 -0.03
C PHE A 131 -2.42 -23.97 1.08
N ARG A 132 -2.33 -22.67 0.74
CA ARG A 132 -2.13 -21.57 1.71
C ARG A 132 -3.42 -21.06 2.34
N HIS A 133 -4.60 -21.35 1.78
CA HIS A 133 -5.87 -20.79 2.26
C HIS A 133 -6.12 -21.07 3.73
N ALA A 134 -5.98 -22.33 4.13
CA ALA A 134 -6.09 -22.77 5.52
C ALA A 134 -4.85 -22.38 6.35
N GLU A 135 -3.65 -22.40 5.74
CA GLU A 135 -2.40 -22.09 6.45
C GLU A 135 -2.36 -20.64 6.97
N VAL A 136 -2.89 -19.70 6.19
CA VAL A 136 -2.91 -18.26 6.53
C VAL A 136 -4.25 -17.80 7.07
N ALA A 137 -5.18 -18.73 7.31
CA ALA A 137 -6.40 -18.46 8.06
C ALA A 137 -6.03 -18.24 9.54
N GLN A 138 -6.00 -16.97 9.96
CA GLN A 138 -5.75 -16.64 11.36
C GLN A 138 -7.05 -16.78 12.18
N ASN A 139 -6.94 -17.39 13.36
CA ASN A 139 -7.99 -17.49 14.39
C ASN A 139 -8.20 -16.14 15.10
#